data_AF-A0A966TRL5-F1
#
_entry.id   AF-A0A966TRL5-F1
#
_cell.length_a   1.000
_cell.length_b   1.000
_cell.length_c   1.000
_cell.angle_alpha   90.00
_cell.angle_beta   90.00
_cell.angle_gamma   90.00
#
_symmetry.space_group_name_H-M   'P 1'
#
loop_
_entity.id
_entity.type
_entity.pdbx_description
1 polymer ?
#
loop_
_entity_poly.entity_id
_entity_poly.type
_entity_poly.pdbx_seq_one_letter_code
_entity_poly.pdbx_strand_id
1 'polypeptide(L)'
;MISLYGGRLLLFCDRADRNWHARVVLGPKPEHQLEADTGAIRLQDAMLRAQSIFQMARAKIRPVGAPTMCWDCVQWETTRKRCSLDFPEARQSGGRFAARCELFVPDRP
;
A
#
# COMPACT_ATOMS: atom_id res chain seq x y z
N MET A 1 6.93 7.48 -13.20
CA MET A 1 6.14 6.80 -12.16
C MET A 1 6.57 7.36 -10.81
N ILE A 2 5.61 7.73 -9.96
CA ILE A 2 5.83 8.26 -8.61
C ILE A 2 5.40 7.18 -7.62
N SER A 3 6.19 6.95 -6.57
CA SER A 3 5.92 5.92 -5.56
C SER A 3 5.68 6.56 -4.20
N LEU A 4 4.56 6.23 -3.58
CA LEU A 4 4.14 6.72 -2.26
C LEU A 4 3.86 5.53 -1.33
N TYR A 5 3.84 5.80 -0.02
CA TYR A 5 3.56 4.81 1.03
C TYR A 5 4.41 3.53 0.93
N GLY A 6 5.70 3.64 0.63
CA GLY A 6 6.59 2.48 0.51
C GLY A 6 6.26 1.57 -0.69
N GLY A 7 5.73 2.13 -1.78
CA GLY A 7 5.39 1.38 -2.99
C GLY A 7 3.98 0.81 -3.02
N ARG A 8 3.14 1.17 -2.04
CA ARG A 8 1.74 0.72 -1.97
C ARG A 8 0.79 1.60 -2.75
N LEU A 9 1.21 2.81 -3.10
CA LEU A 9 0.51 3.67 -4.03
C LEU A 9 1.51 4.11 -5.11
N LEU A 10 1.24 3.74 -6.34
CA LEU A 10 2.03 4.12 -7.50
C LEU A 10 1.17 5.02 -8.38
N LEU A 11 1.72 6.16 -8.77
CA LEU A 11 1.12 7.02 -9.78
C LEU A 11 1.93 6.92 -11.07
N PHE A 12 1.25 6.72 -12.19
CA PHE A 12 1.86 6.72 -13.51
C PHE A 12 0.93 7.43 -14.49
N CYS A 13 1.52 8.12 -15.46
CA CYS A 13 0.76 8.80 -16.51
C CYS A 13 0.75 7.88 -17.73
N ASP A 14 -0.44 7.54 -18.22
CA ASP A 14 -0.57 6.83 -19.48
C ASP A 14 -0.46 7.83 -20.64
N ARG A 15 0.32 7.47 -21.67
CA ARG A 15 0.50 8.31 -22.85
C ARG A 15 -0.74 8.36 -23.72
N ALA A 16 -1.60 7.34 -23.65
CA ALA A 16 -2.78 7.24 -24.50
C ALA A 16 -3.87 8.26 -24.14
N ASP A 17 -4.17 8.43 -22.86
CA ASP A 17 -5.22 9.34 -22.36
C ASP A 17 -4.64 10.62 -21.72
N ARG A 18 -3.34 10.65 -21.42
CA ARG A 18 -2.63 11.71 -20.67
C ARG A 18 -3.12 11.90 -19.24
N ASN A 19 -3.91 10.96 -18.74
CA ASN A 19 -4.38 10.96 -17.37
C ASN A 19 -3.37 10.25 -16.48
N TRP A 20 -3.36 10.66 -15.22
CA TRP A 20 -2.68 9.93 -14.17
C TRP A 20 -3.54 8.78 -13.69
N HIS A 21 -2.95 7.61 -13.61
CA HIS A 21 -3.51 6.41 -13.04
C HIS A 21 -2.88 6.13 -11.68
N ALA A 22 -3.67 5.57 -10.77
CA ALA A 22 -3.24 5.16 -9.45
C ALA A 22 -3.32 3.63 -9.35
N ARG A 23 -2.20 3.00 -8.98
CA ARG A 23 -2.14 1.59 -8.63
C ARG A 23 -1.87 1.43 -7.14
N VAL A 24 -2.82 0.80 -6.45
CA VAL A 24 -2.73 0.44 -5.04
C VAL A 24 -2.29 -1.02 -4.92
N VAL A 25 -1.30 -1.28 -4.07
CA VAL A 25 -0.75 -2.62 -3.81
C VAL A 25 -0.72 -2.87 -2.30
N LEU A 26 -1.66 -3.68 -1.80
CA LEU A 26 -1.75 -4.09 -0.38
C LEU A 26 -1.41 -5.56 -0.18
N GLY A 27 -0.80 -6.19 -1.18
CA GLY A 27 -0.36 -7.57 -1.15
C GLY A 27 -0.04 -8.10 -2.55
N PRO A 28 0.51 -9.32 -2.64
CA PRO A 28 0.96 -9.89 -3.91
C PRO A 28 -0.18 -10.38 -4.79
N LYS A 29 -1.34 -10.70 -4.21
CA LYS A 29 -2.47 -11.27 -4.94
C LYS A 29 -3.27 -10.19 -5.68
N PRO A 30 -3.88 -10.50 -6.84
CA PRO A 30 -4.69 -9.53 -7.59
C PRO A 30 -5.83 -8.92 -6.79
N GLU A 31 -6.49 -9.69 -5.92
CA GLU A 31 -7.56 -9.18 -5.04
C GLU A 31 -7.07 -8.17 -3.99
N HIS A 32 -5.75 -8.06 -3.78
CA HIS A 32 -5.12 -7.06 -2.91
C HIS A 32 -4.57 -5.86 -3.68
N GLN A 33 -4.87 -5.78 -4.98
CA GLN A 33 -4.42 -4.71 -5.84
C GLN A 33 -5.63 -4.02 -6.46
N LEU A 34 -5.50 -2.72 -6.69
CA LEU A 34 -6.49 -1.91 -7.38
C LEU A 34 -5.76 -0.99 -8.35
N GLU A 35 -6.25 -0.90 -9.57
CA GLU A 35 -5.83 0.12 -10.52
C GLU A 35 -7.04 0.97 -10.89
N ALA A 36 -6.87 2.29 -10.89
CA ALA A 36 -7.93 3.22 -11.19
C ALA A 36 -7.37 4.50 -11.83
N ASP A 37 -8.09 5.00 -12.85
CA ASP A 37 -7.83 6.33 -13.38
C ASP A 37 -8.18 7.39 -12.32
N THR A 38 -7.29 8.36 -12.12
CA THR A 38 -7.59 9.51 -11.26
C THR A 38 -8.48 10.54 -11.97
N GLY A 39 -8.59 10.47 -13.30
CA GLY A 39 -9.30 11.43 -14.15
C GLY A 39 -8.67 12.83 -14.12
N ALA A 40 -7.38 12.92 -13.77
CA ALA A 40 -6.65 14.16 -13.64
C ALA A 40 -5.41 14.15 -14.54
N ILE A 41 -5.19 15.25 -15.25
CA ILE A 41 -3.99 15.47 -16.09
C ILE A 41 -2.88 16.14 -15.26
N ARG A 42 -3.26 17.04 -14.34
CA ARG A 42 -2.33 17.74 -13.46
C ARG A 42 -1.94 16.83 -12.30
N LEU A 43 -0.63 16.76 -12.03
CA LEU A 43 -0.09 15.89 -10.99
C LEU A 43 -0.65 16.22 -9.59
N GLN A 44 -0.82 17.49 -9.25
CA GLN A 44 -1.31 17.89 -7.93
C GLN A 44 -2.73 17.34 -7.66
N ASP A 45 -3.62 17.47 -8.65
CA ASP A 45 -4.98 16.95 -8.58
C ASP A 45 -4.98 15.42 -8.54
N ALA A 46 -4.11 14.80 -9.35
CA ALA A 46 -3.93 13.35 -9.37
C ALA A 46 -3.46 12.81 -8.02
N MET A 47 -2.55 13.49 -7.33
CA MET A 47 -2.06 13.08 -6.01
C MET A 47 -3.18 13.08 -4.96
N LEU A 48 -4.01 14.12 -4.92
CA LEU A 48 -5.15 14.20 -3.99
C LEU A 48 -6.17 13.08 -4.26
N ARG A 49 -6.50 12.85 -5.54
CA ARG A 49 -7.44 11.78 -5.93
C ARG A 49 -6.87 10.39 -5.67
N ALA A 50 -5.59 10.18 -5.94
CA ALA A 50 -4.89 8.92 -5.66
C ALA A 50 -4.87 8.61 -4.16
N GLN A 51 -4.75 9.61 -3.29
CA GLN A 51 -4.86 9.42 -1.84
C GLN A 51 -6.25 8.94 -1.44
N SER A 52 -7.31 9.53 -2.00
CA SER A 52 -8.70 9.07 -1.79
C SER A 52 -8.89 7.64 -2.29
N ILE A 53 -8.40 7.31 -3.50
CA ILE A 53 -8.42 5.95 -4.05
C ILE A 53 -7.72 4.96 -3.13
N PHE A 54 -6.56 5.32 -2.58
CA PHE A 54 -5.82 4.49 -1.64
C PHE A 54 -6.61 4.21 -0.37
N GLN A 55 -7.23 5.23 0.25
CA GLN A 55 -8.03 5.03 1.46
C GLN A 55 -9.25 4.14 1.20
N MET A 56 -9.95 4.36 0.08
CA MET A 56 -11.09 3.53 -0.33
C MET A 56 -10.66 2.08 -0.59
N ALA A 57 -9.56 1.88 -1.31
CA ALA A 57 -8.99 0.56 -1.58
C ALA A 57 -8.64 -0.16 -0.28
N ARG A 58 -8.00 0.55 0.66
CA ARG A 58 -7.64 -0.01 1.97
C ARG A 58 -8.88 -0.42 2.75
N ALA A 59 -9.91 0.42 2.83
CA ALA A 59 -11.16 0.09 3.51
C ALA A 59 -11.89 -1.12 2.87
N LYS A 60 -11.85 -1.24 1.54
CA LYS A 60 -12.48 -2.34 0.79
C LYS A 60 -11.72 -3.66 0.94
N ILE A 61 -10.39 -3.62 0.84
CA ILE A 61 -9.51 -4.80 0.84
C ILE A 61 -9.19 -5.28 2.27
N ARG A 62 -9.26 -4.38 3.25
CA ARG A 62 -9.03 -4.62 4.68
C ARG A 62 -10.21 -4.07 5.49
N PRO A 63 -11.35 -4.78 5.51
CA PRO A 63 -12.48 -4.37 6.33
C PRO A 63 -12.14 -4.41 7.82
N VAL A 64 -12.97 -3.75 8.63
CA VAL A 64 -12.83 -3.73 10.10
C VAL A 64 -12.80 -5.18 10.64
N GLY A 65 -11.80 -5.49 11.45
CA GLY A 65 -11.57 -6.84 12.00
C GLY A 65 -10.68 -7.75 11.15
N ALA A 66 -10.27 -7.32 9.95
CA ALA A 66 -9.23 -8.03 9.20
C ALA A 66 -7.90 -8.05 9.98
N PRO A 67 -7.11 -9.13 9.89
CA PRO A 67 -5.84 -9.21 10.58
C PRO A 67 -4.87 -8.14 10.08
N THR A 68 -4.18 -7.48 11.00
CA THR A 68 -3.14 -6.48 10.67
C THR A 68 -1.96 -7.17 9.99
N MET A 69 -1.63 -6.76 8.77
CA MET A 69 -0.52 -7.31 8.00
C MET A 69 0.60 -6.29 7.81
N CYS A 70 1.85 -6.75 7.63
CA CYS A 70 2.96 -5.84 7.32
C CYS A 70 2.67 -5.04 6.05
N TRP A 71 2.00 -5.63 5.06
CA TRP A 71 1.56 -4.92 3.86
C TRP A 71 0.74 -3.65 4.14
N ASP A 72 0.03 -3.58 5.27
CA ASP A 72 -0.78 -2.43 5.66
C ASP A 72 0.01 -1.41 6.52
N CYS A 73 1.19 -1.81 7.02
CA CYS A 73 2.07 -0.98 7.84
C CYS A 73 2.81 0.09 7.02
N VAL A 74 3.01 1.28 7.60
CA VAL A 74 3.81 2.36 7.00
C VAL A 74 5.28 1.98 6.80
N GLN A 75 5.80 1.08 7.64
CA GLN A 75 7.19 0.63 7.61
C GLN A 75 7.43 -0.48 6.57
N TRP A 76 6.40 -0.96 5.89
CA TRP A 76 6.60 -1.97 4.87
C TRP A 76 6.95 -1.37 3.52
N GLU A 77 8.10 -1.77 2.99
CA GLU A 77 8.57 -1.43 1.66
C GLU A 77 8.15 -2.53 0.67
N THR A 78 7.10 -2.29 -0.10
CA THR A 78 6.54 -3.25 -1.07
C THR A 78 7.54 -3.64 -2.14
N THR A 79 8.28 -2.66 -2.66
CA THR A 79 9.29 -2.87 -3.70
C THR A 79 10.44 -3.77 -3.23
N ARG A 80 10.87 -3.60 -1.97
CA ARG A 80 11.98 -4.37 -1.38
C ARG A 80 11.51 -5.62 -0.63
N LYS A 81 10.20 -5.82 -0.47
CA LYS A 81 9.57 -6.90 0.30
C LYS A 81 10.18 -7.04 1.70
N ARG A 82 10.40 -5.91 2.38
CA ARG A 82 11.03 -5.86 3.70
C ARG A 82 10.39 -4.80 4.59
N CYS A 83 10.56 -4.95 5.90
CA CYS A 83 10.29 -3.90 6.86
C CYS A 83 11.48 -2.93 6.90
N SER A 84 11.24 -1.62 6.90
CA SER A 84 12.27 -0.58 7.05
C SER A 84 12.87 -0.54 8.47
N LEU A 85 12.19 -1.14 9.44
CA LEU A 85 12.70 -1.34 10.81
C LEU A 85 13.44 -2.68 10.97
N ASP A 86 13.66 -3.40 9.87
CA ASP A 86 14.42 -4.66 9.83
C ASP A 86 13.92 -5.80 10.74
N PHE A 87 12.63 -5.80 11.11
CA PHE A 87 12.01 -6.97 11.77
C PHE A 87 12.08 -8.20 10.85
N PRO A 88 12.83 -9.26 11.23
CA PRO A 88 13.07 -10.42 10.37
C PRO A 88 11.80 -11.23 10.08
N GLU A 89 10.86 -11.26 11.02
CA GLU A 89 9.59 -12.00 10.91
C GLU A 89 8.72 -11.44 9.76
N ALA A 90 8.77 -10.13 9.54
CA ALA A 90 8.09 -9.49 8.42
C ALA A 90 8.59 -10.04 7.08
N ARG A 91 9.91 -10.26 6.96
CA ARG A 91 10.51 -10.87 5.77
C ARG A 91 10.18 -12.36 5.68
N GLN A 92 10.30 -13.10 6.78
CA GLN A 92 10.04 -14.55 6.82
C GLN A 92 8.59 -14.88 6.44
N SER A 93 7.62 -14.06 6.85
CA SER A 93 6.21 -14.26 6.51
C SER A 93 5.81 -13.74 5.13
N GLY A 94 6.74 -13.09 4.42
CA GLY A 94 6.47 -12.40 3.15
C GLY A 94 5.61 -11.14 3.32
N GLY A 95 5.59 -10.56 4.52
CA GLY A 95 4.82 -9.36 4.87
C GLY A 95 3.40 -9.63 5.37
N ARG A 96 3.05 -10.90 5.63
CA ARG A 96 1.75 -11.27 6.20
C ARG A 96 1.62 -10.88 7.65
N PHE A 97 2.66 -11.13 8.46
CA PHE A 97 2.62 -10.87 9.89
C PHE A 97 4.02 -10.82 10.49
N ALA A 98 4.23 -9.94 11.47
CA ALA A 98 5.46 -9.88 12.26
C ALA A 98 5.09 -10.03 13.73
N ALA A 99 5.23 -11.25 14.25
CA ALA A 99 4.71 -11.65 15.56
C ALA A 99 5.30 -10.89 16.76
N ARG A 100 6.50 -10.32 16.59
CA ARG A 100 7.22 -9.57 17.61
C ARG A 100 7.33 -8.08 17.28
N CYS A 101 6.61 -7.62 16.27
CA CYS A 101 6.62 -6.21 15.91
C CYS A 101 5.81 -5.43 16.95
N GLU A 102 6.46 -4.50 17.66
CA GLU A 102 5.84 -3.65 18.67
C GLU A 102 4.71 -2.78 18.11
N LEU A 103 4.71 -2.53 16.79
CA LEU A 103 3.60 -1.84 16.10
C LEU A 103 2.35 -2.72 15.92
N PHE A 104 2.49 -4.05 16.01
CA PHE A 104 1.39 -5.02 15.85
C PHE A 104 0.95 -5.61 17.16
N VAL A 105 1.88 -5.79 18.08
CA VAL A 105 1.63 -6.27 19.44
C VAL A 105 2.12 -5.17 20.39
N PRO A 106 1.36 -4.08 20.54
CA PRO A 106 1.65 -3.09 21.57
C PRO A 106 1.42 -3.77 22.93
N ASP A 107 2.51 -4.11 23.62
CA ASP A 107 2.58 -4.74 24.94
C ASP A 107 1.59 -5.89 25.22
N ARG A 108 2.11 -7.12 25.27
CA ARG A 108 1.58 -8.06 26.26
C ARG A 108 2.02 -7.55 27.64
N PRO A 109 1.14 -7.49 28.65
CA PRO A 109 1.55 -7.21 30.03
C PRO A 109 2.57 -8.24 30.52
#